data_AF-A0A956F1D9-F1
#
_entry.id   AF-A0A956F1D9-F1
#
_cell.length_a   1.000
_cell.length_b   1.000
_cell.length_c   1.000
_cell.angle_alpha   90.00
_cell.angle_beta   90.00
_cell.angle_gamma   90.00
#
_symmetry.space_group_name_H-M   'P 1'
#
loop_
_entity.id
_entity.type
_entity.pdbx_description
1 polymer ?
#
loop_
_entity_poly.entity_id
_entity_poly.type
_entity_poly.pdbx_seq_one_letter_code
_entity_poly.pdbx_strand_id
1 'polypeptide(L)' 'MTATNYAVAPGEYLEEWINEHGLSQQRVAEQLGCSRKQVNEIVNGRAPITSDTAV' A
#
# COMPACT_ATOMS: atom_id res chain seq x y z
N MET A 1 2.82 -29.08 -3.11
CA MET A 1 2.62 -27.76 -3.74
C MET A 1 1.69 -26.97 -2.83
N THR A 2 2.25 -26.21 -1.88
CA THR A 2 1.44 -25.36 -0.99
C THR A 2 1.11 -24.10 -1.78
N ALA A 3 -0.05 -24.09 -2.45
CA ALA A 3 -0.60 -22.85 -2.97
C ALA A 3 -0.94 -21.98 -1.75
N THR A 4 -0.20 -20.90 -1.54
CA THR A 4 -0.46 -19.94 -0.48
C THR A 4 -1.79 -19.24 -0.78
N ASN A 5 -2.89 -19.82 -0.32
CA ASN A 5 -4.22 -19.25 -0.43
C ASN A 5 -4.49 -18.37 0.79
N TYR A 6 -3.76 -17.26 0.91
CA TYR A 6 -4.00 -16.23 1.92
C TYR A 6 -4.26 -14.91 1.21
N ALA A 7 -5.39 -14.28 1.53
CA ALA A 7 -5.74 -12.96 1.05
C ALA A 7 -5.30 -11.93 2.11
N VAL A 8 -4.25 -11.18 1.82
CA VAL A 8 -3.88 -9.99 2.59
C VAL A 8 -4.60 -8.80 1.96
N ALA A 9 -5.21 -7.94 2.78
CA ALA A 9 -5.72 -6.68 2.26
C ALA A 9 -4.54 -5.86 1.71
N PRO A 10 -4.62 -5.28 0.50
CA PRO A 10 -3.50 -4.55 -0.08
C PRO A 10 -2.96 -3.42 0.80
N GLY A 11 -3.83 -2.80 1.60
CA GLY A 11 -3.46 -1.79 2.60
C GLY A 11 -2.62 -2.33 3.76
N GLU A 12 -2.93 -3.53 4.24
CA GLU A 12 -2.20 -4.20 5.33
C GLU A 12 -0.79 -4.58 4.86
N TYR A 13 -0.68 -5.17 3.67
CA TYR A 13 0.63 -5.46 3.07
C TYR A 13 1.45 -4.19 2.80
N LEU A 14 0.81 -3.12 2.32
CA LEU A 14 1.49 -1.85 2.07
C LEU A 14 2.03 -1.24 3.38
N GLU A 15 1.28 -1.33 4.48
CA GLU A 15 1.72 -0.86 5.78
C GLU A 15 2.93 -1.66 6.30
N GLU A 16 2.88 -2.99 6.20
CA GLU A 16 4.02 -3.86 6.54
C GLU A 16 5.27 -3.49 5.73
N TRP A 17 5.13 -3.37 4.41
CA TRP A 17 6.24 -3.01 3.52
C TRP A 17 6.84 -1.65 3.86
N ILE A 18 6.01 -0.63 4.14
CA ILE A 18 6.47 0.70 4.57
C ILE A 18 7.31 0.61 5.84
N ASN A 19 6.85 -0.17 6.82
CA ASN A 19 7.52 -0.34 8.11
C ASN A 19 8.84 -1.11 7.98
N GLU A 20 8.87 -2.19 7.21
CA GLU A 20 10.08 -2.98 6.95
C GLU A 20 11.20 -2.16 6.28
N HIS A 21 10.82 -1.23 5.40
CA HIS A 21 11.76 -0.38 4.69
C HIS A 21 12.08 0.93 5.43
N GLY A 22 11.49 1.16 6.61
CA GLY A 22 11.67 2.40 7.39
C GLY A 22 11.20 3.66 6.63
N LEU A 23 10.24 3.50 5.71
CA LEU A 23 9.72 4.58 4.89
C LEU A 23 8.57 5.29 5.62
N SER A 24 8.24 6.50 5.15
CA SER A 24 7.00 7.17 5.53
C SER A 24 5.99 7.07 4.40
N GLN A 25 4.69 7.10 4.75
CA GLN A 25 3.61 7.18 3.74
C GLN A 25 3.79 8.39 2.80
N GLN A 26 4.44 9.47 3.26
CA GLN A 26 4.78 10.63 2.44
C GLN A 26 5.80 10.27 1.34
N ARG A 27 6.85 9.51 1.68
CA ARG A 27 7.86 9.07 0.71
C ARG A 27 7.28 8.10 -0.32
N VAL A 28 6.39 7.22 0.10
CA VAL A 28 5.66 6.33 -0.81
C VAL A 28 4.76 7.12 -1.75
N ALA A 29 4.05 8.13 -1.23
CA ALA A 29 3.21 8.99 -2.04
C ALA A 29 4.01 9.75 -3.11
N GLU A 30 5.20 10.25 -2.76
CA GLU A 30 6.12 10.90 -3.71
C GLU A 30 6.58 9.94 -4.81
N GLN A 31 6.89 8.68 -4.47
CA GLN A 31 7.27 7.66 -5.45
C GLN A 31 6.11 7.27 -6.37
N LEU A 32 4.90 7.19 -5.83
CA LEU A 32 3.69 6.84 -6.58
C LEU A 32 3.07 8.03 -7.32
N GLY A 33 3.62 9.25 -7.18
CA GLY A 33 3.06 10.46 -7.78
C GLY A 33 1.65 10.80 -7.26
N CYS A 34 1.30 10.37 -6.06
CA CYS A 34 -0.03 10.56 -5.47
C CYS A 34 0.04 11.38 -4.17
N SER A 35 -1.11 11.64 -3.54
CA SER A 35 -1.13 12.36 -2.27
C SER A 35 -0.87 11.40 -1.09
N ARG A 36 -0.22 11.89 -0.02
CA ARG A 36 -0.09 11.13 1.24
C ARG A 36 -1.44 10.67 1.79
N LYS A 37 -2.49 11.48 1.61
CA LYS A 37 -3.85 11.10 1.99
C LYS A 37 -4.30 9.85 1.24
N GLN A 38 -4.02 9.76 -0.05
CA GLN A 38 -4.39 8.60 -0.86
C GLN A 38 -3.68 7.32 -0.39
N VAL A 39 -2.39 7.39 -0.07
CA VAL A 39 -1.65 6.28 0.56
C VAL A 39 -2.26 5.90 1.92
N ASN A 40 -2.64 6.89 2.72
CA ASN A 40 -3.29 6.66 4.02
C ASN A 40 -4.65 5.96 3.89
N GLU A 41 -5.47 6.35 2.92
CA GLU A 41 -6.76 5.70 2.66
C GLU A 41 -6.56 4.27 2.13
N ILE A 42 -5.51 3.98 1.35
CA ILE A 42 -5.18 2.61 0.92
C ILE A 42 -4.78 1.76 2.13
N VAL A 43 -3.86 2.26 2.97
CA VAL A 43 -3.41 1.58 4.20
C VAL A 43 -4.60 1.27 5.12
N ASN A 44 -5.53 2.21 5.27
CA ASN A 44 -6.73 2.03 6.11
C ASN A 44 -7.89 1.31 5.39
N GLY A 45 -7.69 0.80 4.17
CA GLY A 45 -8.72 0.09 3.41
C GLY A 45 -9.94 0.92 2.99
N ARG A 46 -9.80 2.26 2.97
CA ARG A 46 -10.85 3.23 2.62
C ARG A 46 -10.80 3.68 1.16
N ALA A 47 -9.67 3.50 0.49
CA ALA A 47 -9.53 3.69 -0.96
C ALA A 47 -9.18 2.37 -1.65
N PRO A 48 -9.85 2.01 -2.76
CA PRO A 48 -9.43 0.88 -3.58
C PRO A 48 -8.10 1.22 -4.29
N ILE A 49 -7.25 0.20 -4.49
CA ILE A 49 -6.09 0.33 -5.38
C ILE A 49 -6.61 0.42 -6.82
N THR A 50 -6.31 1.53 -7.49
CA THR A 50 -6.60 1.75 -8.91
C THR A 50 -5.36 1.46 -9.76
N SER A 51 -5.53 1.34 -11.08
CA SER A 51 -4.41 1.10 -12.01
C SER A 51 -3.30 2.16 -11.91
N ASP A 52 -3.65 3.42 -11.59
CA ASP A 52 -2.69 4.49 -11.35
C ASP A 52 -1.80 4.28 -10.10
N THR A 53 -2.26 3.47 -9.14
CA THR A 53 -1.52 3.15 -7.91
C THR A 53 -0.87 1.77 -7.93
N ALA A 54 -1.06 1.00 -9.00
CA ALA A 54 -0.53 -0.35 -9.17
C ALA A 54 0.66 -0.35 -10.16
N VAL A 55 1.75 0.33 -9.79
CA VAL A 55 3.00 0.43 -10.57
C VAL A 55 4.14 -0.34 -9.92
#